data_AF-A0A8J5VIE5-F1
#
_entry.id   AF-A0A8J5VIE5-F1
#
_cell.length_a   1.000
_cell.length_b   1.000
_cell.length_c   1.000
_cell.angle_alpha   90.00
_cell.angle_beta   90.00
_cell.angle_gamma   90.00
#
_symmetry.space_group_name_H-M   'P 1'
#
loop_
_entity.id
_entity.type
_entity.pdbx_description
1 polymer ?
#
loop_
_entity_poly.entity_id
_entity_poly.type
_entity_poly.pdbx_seq_one_letter_code
_entity_poly.pdbx_strand_id
1 'polypeptide(L)'
;MSNFLSRTKEKRRIDSSKQPLVHLQVYLEHQVKFGEHVGIIGSPKELGSWKKQVELEWTPDGWVCQLKLPGETLVEFKFVIFSKGGEDKIWEDGNNRVIGLPKDGKFDIVCQWNRTKEPVQLLGKPVFELVGEAAKKADKDATASGHTAPEEVQDSSSSGDGDVPLEAESSKFGGQWKGNETIFMRSNEHQNKEADRMWDTTGLDGTARKLVEGDKASKNWWRKLEVVRGILSDSFDDHSRLEALIYSAIYLKWIYTGQIACFEDGGHHRPNKHAEISRQIFRELEMMYYGKTTSAKMK
;
A
#
# COMPACT_ATOMS: atom_id res chain seq x y z
N MET A 1 7.36 -12.40 74.91
CA MET A 1 6.51 -12.14 73.74
C MET A 1 7.18 -11.06 72.91
N SER A 2 7.97 -11.46 71.91
CA SER A 2 8.79 -10.56 71.09
C SER A 2 8.39 -10.75 69.63
N ASN A 3 7.61 -9.79 69.11
CA ASN A 3 7.06 -9.80 67.76
C ASN A 3 8.16 -9.57 66.72
N PHE A 4 8.33 -10.55 65.83
CA PHE A 4 9.17 -10.49 64.64
C PHE A 4 8.35 -9.84 63.51
N LEU A 5 8.55 -8.55 63.25
CA LEU A 5 7.99 -7.87 62.08
C LEU A 5 8.93 -8.05 60.89
N SER A 6 8.52 -8.92 59.97
CA SER A 6 9.17 -9.14 58.68
C SER A 6 9.03 -7.89 57.81
N ARG A 7 10.17 -7.27 57.51
CA ARG A 7 10.34 -6.10 56.65
C ARG A 7 10.06 -6.49 55.19
N THR A 8 8.84 -6.24 54.73
CA THR A 8 8.46 -6.35 53.31
C THR A 8 9.28 -5.35 52.48
N LYS A 9 10.05 -5.86 51.51
CA LYS A 9 10.78 -5.05 50.53
C LYS A 9 9.78 -4.28 49.67
N GLU A 10 9.66 -3.00 49.95
CA GLU A 10 8.95 -2.02 49.14
C GLU A 10 9.61 -1.96 47.75
N LYS A 11 8.93 -2.45 46.72
CA LYS A 11 9.33 -2.29 45.32
C LYS A 11 9.36 -0.79 45.02
N ARG A 12 10.57 -0.23 44.92
CA ARG A 12 10.79 1.15 44.45
C ARG A 12 10.07 1.31 43.11
N ARG A 13 9.02 2.13 43.08
CA ARG A 13 8.44 2.64 41.84
C ARG A 13 9.51 3.51 41.19
N ILE A 14 10.12 2.98 40.13
CA ILE A 14 11.01 3.77 39.28
C ILE A 14 10.12 4.81 38.59
N ASP A 15 10.46 6.08 38.79
CA ASP A 15 9.83 7.21 38.11
C ASP A 15 10.01 7.03 36.59
N SER A 16 8.90 6.78 35.88
CA SER A 16 8.91 6.46 34.44
C SER A 16 9.36 7.62 33.56
N SER A 17 9.58 8.81 34.14
CA SER A 17 9.94 10.03 33.41
C SER A 17 11.42 10.12 33.02
N LYS A 18 12.29 9.24 33.51
CA LYS A 18 13.75 9.26 33.23
C LYS A 18 14.30 7.95 32.64
N GLN A 19 13.44 7.01 32.24
CA GLN A 19 13.93 5.77 31.65
C GLN A 19 14.36 6.01 30.20
N PRO A 20 15.55 5.53 29.81
CA PRO A 20 16.00 5.60 28.43
C PRO A 20 15.04 4.79 27.54
N LEU A 21 14.72 5.33 26.36
CA LEU A 21 13.74 4.77 25.45
C LEU A 21 14.43 4.14 24.24
N VAL A 22 13.99 2.95 23.87
CA VAL A 22 14.36 2.27 22.64
C VAL A 22 13.28 2.51 21.60
N HIS A 23 13.69 2.95 20.41
CA HIS A 23 12.82 3.02 19.24
C HIS A 23 12.95 1.71 18.48
N LEU A 24 11.86 0.95 18.42
CA LEU A 24 11.80 -0.35 17.78
C LEU A 24 10.91 -0.28 16.54
N GLN A 25 11.45 -0.57 15.36
CA GLN A 25 10.67 -0.78 14.17
C GLN A 25 10.42 -2.28 13.99
N VAL A 26 9.15 -2.65 13.95
CA VAL A 26 8.73 -4.05 13.81
C VAL A 26 8.28 -4.26 12.38
N TYR A 27 8.85 -5.27 11.74
CA TYR A 27 8.46 -5.74 10.43
C TYR A 27 7.92 -7.17 10.55
N LEU A 28 6.74 -7.41 10.04
CA LEU A 28 6.13 -8.73 9.92
C LEU A 28 5.93 -9.08 8.44
N GLU A 29 6.66 -10.10 7.99
CA GLU A 29 6.49 -10.71 6.68
C GLU A 29 5.29 -11.66 6.73
N HIS A 30 4.11 -11.13 6.39
CA HIS A 30 2.88 -11.90 6.29
C HIS A 30 1.86 -11.20 5.38
N GLN A 31 1.12 -11.98 4.60
CA GLN A 31 0.00 -11.50 3.80
C GLN A 31 -1.31 -12.00 4.42
N VAL A 32 -2.30 -11.12 4.53
CA VAL A 32 -3.62 -11.40 5.10
C VAL A 32 -4.69 -11.15 4.04
N LYS A 33 -5.92 -11.61 4.29
CA LYS A 33 -7.02 -11.41 3.34
C LYS A 33 -7.47 -9.94 3.34
N PHE A 34 -8.08 -9.53 2.24
CA PHE A 34 -8.59 -8.17 2.11
C PHE A 34 -9.64 -7.84 3.19
N GLY A 35 -9.41 -6.75 3.92
CA GLY A 35 -10.25 -6.31 5.03
C GLY A 35 -9.83 -6.88 6.39
N GLU A 36 -8.86 -7.80 6.42
CA GLU A 36 -8.15 -8.17 7.65
C GLU A 36 -7.05 -7.15 7.94
N HIS A 37 -6.74 -6.98 9.22
CA HIS A 37 -5.62 -6.14 9.67
C HIS A 37 -4.78 -6.90 10.71
N VAL A 38 -3.51 -6.54 10.80
CA VAL A 38 -2.60 -7.13 11.79
C VAL A 38 -2.38 -6.16 12.95
N GLY A 39 -2.39 -6.69 14.17
CA GLY A 39 -1.94 -5.97 15.35
C GLY A 39 -0.89 -6.76 16.13
N ILE A 40 -0.16 -6.04 16.98
CA ILE A 40 0.77 -6.58 17.96
C ILE A 40 0.21 -6.33 19.36
N ILE A 41 0.27 -7.35 20.21
CA ILE A 41 -0.13 -7.29 21.62
C ILE A 41 1.01 -7.88 22.45
N GLY A 42 1.35 -7.24 23.56
CA GLY A 42 2.47 -7.69 24.39
C GLY A 42 2.40 -7.25 25.84
N SER A 43 3.44 -7.62 26.60
CA SER A 43 3.53 -7.37 28.03
C SER A 43 3.72 -5.88 28.41
N PRO A 44 4.51 -5.06 27.70
CA PRO A 44 4.65 -3.63 28.01
C PRO A 44 3.33 -2.88 27.86
N LYS A 45 3.20 -1.74 28.56
CA LYS A 45 1.99 -0.91 28.50
C LYS A 45 1.77 -0.33 27.11
N GLU A 46 2.86 -0.04 26.43
CA GLU A 46 2.93 0.49 25.07
C GLU A 46 2.44 -0.55 24.05
N LEU A 47 2.55 -1.83 24.38
CA LEU A 47 1.95 -2.96 23.64
C LEU A 47 0.63 -3.43 24.26
N GLY A 48 0.02 -2.59 25.09
CA GLY A 48 -1.32 -2.76 25.64
C GLY A 48 -1.47 -3.82 26.73
N SER A 49 -0.37 -4.34 27.29
CA SER A 49 -0.37 -5.28 28.42
C SER A 49 -1.33 -6.45 28.26
N TRP A 50 -1.27 -7.12 27.10
CA TRP A 50 -2.15 -8.23 26.72
C TRP A 50 -3.65 -7.91 26.58
N LYS A 51 -4.04 -6.63 26.62
CA LYS A 51 -5.45 -6.21 26.56
C LYS A 51 -5.77 -5.36 25.33
N LYS A 52 -4.86 -4.46 24.95
CA LYS A 52 -5.03 -3.54 23.82
C LYS A 52 -4.01 -3.87 22.74
N GLN A 53 -4.41 -3.77 21.48
CA GLN A 53 -3.51 -3.91 20.34
C GLN A 53 -2.90 -2.58 19.91
N VAL A 54 -1.71 -2.69 19.32
CA VAL A 54 -1.14 -1.66 18.43
C VAL A 54 -1.32 -2.19 17.01
N GLU A 55 -2.00 -1.43 16.16
CA GLU A 55 -2.21 -1.80 14.76
C GLU A 55 -0.93 -1.60 13.95
N LEU A 56 -0.68 -2.50 13.00
CA LEU A 56 0.41 -2.37 12.05
C LEU A 56 -0.13 -1.74 10.76
N GLU A 57 0.73 -0.99 10.08
CA GLU A 57 0.48 -0.41 8.78
C GLU A 57 0.93 -1.38 7.68
N TRP A 58 0.10 -1.57 6.66
CA TRP A 58 0.45 -2.43 5.53
C TRP A 58 1.38 -1.70 4.55
N THR A 59 2.42 -2.40 4.10
CA THR A 59 3.33 -1.98 3.03
C THR A 59 3.52 -3.12 2.03
N PRO A 60 4.03 -2.86 0.81
CA PRO A 60 4.31 -3.92 -0.16
C PRO A 60 5.25 -5.02 0.35
N ASP A 61 6.17 -4.67 1.28
CA ASP A 61 7.16 -5.58 1.86
C ASP A 61 6.68 -6.25 3.16
N GLY A 62 5.45 -5.98 3.61
CA GLY A 62 4.87 -6.56 4.82
C GLY A 62 4.23 -5.54 5.76
N TRP A 63 3.93 -5.97 6.98
CA TRP A 63 3.28 -5.15 8.01
C TRP A 63 4.30 -4.48 8.92
N VAL A 64 4.14 -3.19 9.19
CA VAL A 64 5.13 -2.37 9.90
C VAL A 64 4.50 -1.59 11.04
N CYS A 65 5.18 -1.50 12.19
CA CYS A 65 4.85 -0.49 13.20
C CYS A 65 6.11 0.04 13.90
N GLN A 66 6.01 1.23 14.46
CA GLN A 66 7.07 1.85 15.25
C GLN A 66 6.64 1.95 16.71
N LEU A 67 7.48 1.48 17.60
CA LEU A 67 7.23 1.44 19.04
C LEU A 67 8.32 2.21 19.77
N LYS A 68 7.93 2.90 20.85
CA LYS A 68 8.86 3.49 21.82
C LYS A 68 8.71 2.71 23.11
N LEU A 69 9.69 1.89 23.44
CA LEU A 69 9.64 0.98 24.58
C LEU A 69 10.70 1.35 25.62
N PRO A 70 10.45 1.10 26.91
CA PRO A 70 11.48 1.27 27.94
C PRO A 70 12.68 0.36 27.66
N GLY A 71 13.89 0.92 27.74
CA GLY A 71 15.12 0.16 27.64
C GLY A 71 15.32 -0.81 28.82
N GLU A 72 16.28 -1.72 28.68
CA GLU A 72 16.63 -2.76 29.67
C GLU A 72 15.43 -3.61 30.11
N THR A 73 14.45 -3.77 29.21
CA THR A 73 13.20 -4.49 29.49
C THR A 73 13.11 -5.75 28.63
N LEU A 74 12.62 -6.83 29.23
CA LEU A 74 12.25 -8.04 28.51
C LEU A 74 10.82 -7.89 27.99
N VAL A 75 10.67 -7.86 26.67
CA VAL A 75 9.39 -7.65 25.99
C VAL A 75 8.88 -8.97 25.48
N GLU A 76 7.68 -9.34 25.92
CA GLU A 76 6.94 -10.46 25.34
C GLU A 76 5.81 -9.94 24.46
N PHE A 77 5.61 -10.54 23.30
CA PHE A 77 4.54 -10.14 22.39
C PHE A 77 4.07 -11.28 21.50
N LYS A 78 2.91 -11.08 20.91
CA LYS A 78 2.37 -11.86 19.80
C LYS A 78 1.70 -10.98 18.75
N PHE A 79 1.69 -11.48 17.52
CA PHE A 79 0.86 -10.94 16.46
C PHE A 79 -0.55 -11.53 16.46
N VAL A 80 -1.52 -10.72 16.03
CA VAL A 80 -2.93 -11.08 15.93
C VAL A 80 -3.48 -10.54 14.61
N ILE A 81 -4.21 -11.38 13.89
CA ILE A 81 -5.01 -10.98 12.73
C ILE A 81 -6.44 -10.72 13.20
N PHE A 82 -7.00 -9.61 12.77
CA PHE A 82 -8.34 -9.21 13.09
C PHE A 82 -9.21 -9.30 11.85
N SER A 83 -10.32 -10.02 11.95
CA SER A 83 -11.28 -10.15 10.86
C SER A 83 -12.02 -8.84 10.62
N LYS A 84 -12.56 -8.72 9.41
CA LYS A 84 -13.38 -7.58 9.02
C LYS A 84 -14.64 -7.48 9.91
N GLY A 85 -14.66 -6.49 10.80
CA GLY A 85 -15.70 -6.29 11.82
C GLY A 85 -15.17 -6.29 13.26
N GLY A 86 -13.91 -6.71 13.48
CA GLY A 86 -13.21 -6.60 14.76
C GLY A 86 -13.61 -7.60 15.85
N GLU A 87 -14.63 -8.43 15.62
CA GLU A 87 -15.12 -9.41 16.59
C GLU A 87 -14.24 -10.66 16.67
N ASP A 88 -13.76 -11.17 15.53
CA ASP A 88 -12.89 -12.35 15.48
C ASP A 88 -11.42 -11.98 15.46
N LYS A 89 -10.62 -12.69 16.27
CA LYS A 89 -9.17 -12.52 16.38
C LYS A 89 -8.47 -13.87 16.24
N ILE A 90 -7.52 -13.94 15.32
CA ILE A 90 -6.66 -15.11 15.11
C ILE A 90 -5.27 -14.79 15.65
N TRP A 91 -4.85 -15.50 16.69
CA TRP A 91 -3.50 -15.36 17.25
C TRP A 91 -2.49 -16.12 16.41
N GLU A 92 -1.25 -15.64 16.38
CA GLU A 92 -0.15 -16.45 15.86
C GLU A 92 0.04 -17.71 16.72
N ASP A 93 0.47 -18.80 16.07
CA ASP A 93 0.70 -20.10 16.70
C ASP A 93 2.02 -20.14 17.51
N GLY A 94 2.04 -21.01 18.52
CA GLY A 94 3.22 -21.26 19.35
C GLY A 94 3.34 -20.32 20.55
N ASN A 95 4.56 -20.16 21.06
CA ASN A 95 4.83 -19.39 22.29
C ASN A 95 4.90 -17.88 22.00
N ASN A 96 4.84 -17.07 23.05
CA ASN A 96 5.11 -15.63 22.95
C ASN A 96 6.53 -15.41 22.44
N ARG A 97 6.69 -14.43 21.54
CA ARG A 97 8.01 -13.93 21.15
C ARG A 97 8.59 -13.14 22.29
N VAL A 98 9.87 -13.33 22.56
CA VAL A 98 10.58 -12.68 23.67
C VAL A 98 11.78 -11.94 23.09
N ILE A 99 11.93 -10.66 23.41
CA ILE A 99 13.09 -9.85 23.03
C ILE A 99 13.61 -9.04 24.22
N GLY A 100 14.92 -9.07 24.45
CA GLY A 100 15.59 -8.21 25.42
C GLY A 100 15.99 -6.90 24.76
N LEU A 101 15.49 -5.77 25.27
CA LEU A 101 15.86 -4.46 24.77
C LEU A 101 17.12 -3.93 25.47
N PRO A 102 18.04 -3.29 24.73
CA PRO A 102 19.18 -2.60 25.33
C PRO A 102 18.73 -1.32 26.05
N LYS A 103 19.67 -0.58 26.62
CA LYS A 103 19.38 0.64 27.38
C LYS A 103 18.68 1.72 26.54
N ASP A 104 19.19 1.98 25.35
CA ASP A 104 18.66 2.96 24.39
C ASP A 104 19.07 2.58 22.96
N GLY A 105 18.52 3.30 21.99
CA GLY A 105 18.91 3.20 20.59
C GLY A 105 17.72 3.03 19.65
N LYS A 106 18.05 2.82 18.37
CA LYS A 106 17.10 2.52 17.31
C LYS A 106 17.41 1.15 16.74
N PHE A 107 16.40 0.30 16.70
CA PHE A 107 16.54 -1.06 16.25
C PHE A 107 15.35 -1.50 15.43
N ASP A 108 15.61 -2.45 14.54
CA ASP A 108 14.62 -3.09 13.71
C ASP A 108 14.55 -4.57 14.08
N ILE A 109 13.36 -5.14 13.99
CA ILE A 109 13.14 -6.58 14.08
C ILE A 109 12.32 -7.04 12.89
N VAL A 110 12.71 -8.18 12.34
CA VAL A 110 11.98 -8.83 11.24
C VAL A 110 11.42 -10.14 11.77
N CYS A 111 10.12 -10.33 11.63
CA CYS A 111 9.38 -11.50 12.07
C CYS A 111 8.64 -12.13 10.89
N GLN A 112 8.51 -13.45 10.91
CA GLN A 112 7.64 -14.20 10.00
C GLN A 112 6.48 -14.79 10.79
N TRP A 113 5.26 -14.79 10.23
CA TRP A 113 4.07 -15.34 10.90
C TRP A 113 4.28 -16.81 11.31
N ASN A 114 3.82 -17.18 12.50
CA ASN A 114 3.95 -18.52 13.10
C ASN A 114 5.39 -19.06 13.29
N ARG A 115 6.43 -18.30 12.94
CA ARG A 115 7.83 -18.64 13.27
C ARG A 115 8.21 -18.12 14.66
N THR A 116 7.54 -18.64 15.70
CA THR A 116 7.73 -18.22 17.10
C THR A 116 8.86 -18.96 17.82
N LYS A 117 9.42 -20.02 17.23
CA LYS A 117 10.54 -20.79 17.79
C LYS A 117 11.91 -20.20 17.47
N GLU A 118 11.98 -19.32 16.47
CA GLU A 118 13.23 -18.66 16.07
C GLU A 118 13.47 -17.44 16.96
N PRO A 119 14.71 -17.21 17.44
CA PRO A 119 15.03 -16.05 18.25
C PRO A 119 14.88 -14.77 17.42
N VAL A 120 14.18 -13.78 17.98
CA VAL A 120 14.02 -12.47 17.33
C VAL A 120 15.36 -11.73 17.37
N GLN A 121 15.89 -11.39 16.20
CA GLN A 121 17.17 -10.68 16.08
C GLN A 121 16.94 -9.17 16.07
N LEU A 122 17.63 -8.49 16.98
CA LEU A 122 17.63 -7.03 17.08
C LEU A 122 18.71 -6.46 16.14
N LEU A 123 18.29 -5.73 15.10
CA LEU A 123 19.19 -5.15 14.09
C LEU A 123 19.32 -3.65 14.33
N GLY A 124 20.52 -3.14 14.60
CA GLY A 124 20.70 -1.69 14.80
C GLY A 124 21.95 -1.32 15.58
N LYS A 125 22.15 -0.01 15.77
CA LYS A 125 23.29 0.53 16.55
C LYS A 125 22.78 1.10 17.87
N PRO A 126 23.33 0.67 19.03
CA PRO A 126 23.09 1.36 20.29
C PRO A 126 23.66 2.79 20.20
N VAL A 127 22.95 3.76 20.77
CA VAL A 127 23.41 5.16 20.79
C VAL A 127 24.34 5.30 22.00
N PHE A 128 25.65 5.12 21.78
CA PHE A 128 26.63 5.54 22.77
C PHE A 128 26.79 7.07 22.70
N GLU A 129 26.23 7.79 23.66
CA GLU A 129 26.54 9.21 23.88
C GLU A 129 27.99 9.34 24.38
N LEU A 130 28.91 9.72 23.49
CA LEU A 130 30.14 10.39 23.89
C LEU A 130 29.85 11.88 24.02
N VAL A 131 29.81 12.35 25.26
CA VAL A 131 29.75 13.77 25.63
C VAL A 131 31.02 14.46 25.12
N GLY A 132 30.87 15.51 24.32
CA GLY A 132 31.96 16.36 23.86
C GLY A 132 31.45 17.56 23.06
N GLU A 133 31.28 18.68 23.77
CA GLU A 133 30.84 19.99 23.28
C GLU A 133 31.79 20.65 22.25
N ALA A 134 31.21 21.41 21.31
CA ALA A 134 31.57 22.79 20.92
C ALA A 134 30.99 23.09 19.51
N ALA A 135 29.95 23.92 19.39
CA ALA A 135 30.02 25.34 18.97
C ALA A 135 30.34 25.53 17.45
N LYS A 136 29.65 26.33 16.62
CA LYS A 136 28.75 27.47 16.81
C LYS A 136 28.08 27.84 15.45
N LYS A 137 26.96 28.55 15.58
CA LYS A 137 26.08 29.26 14.62
C LYS A 137 26.77 30.22 13.62
N ALA A 138 26.07 30.50 12.50
CA ALA A 138 25.52 31.80 12.04
C ALA A 138 25.48 31.85 10.48
N ASP A 139 24.36 32.02 9.76
CA ASP A 139 23.39 33.12 9.57
C ASP A 139 23.67 33.99 8.31
N LYS A 140 22.68 33.95 7.39
CA LYS A 140 22.08 34.90 6.42
C LYS A 140 22.83 36.01 5.63
N ASP A 141 22.17 36.27 4.49
CA ASP A 141 22.05 37.47 3.61
C ASP A 141 23.22 37.83 2.68
N ALA A 142 23.10 38.03 1.37
CA ALA A 142 22.15 38.68 0.43
C ALA A 142 22.73 40.01 -0.11
N THR A 143 22.71 40.17 -1.45
CA THR A 143 22.81 41.37 -2.34
C THR A 143 23.77 41.09 -3.51
N ALA A 144 23.36 41.01 -4.79
CA ALA A 144 22.62 41.90 -5.70
C ALA A 144 23.51 42.93 -6.44
N SER A 145 23.13 43.19 -7.70
CA SER A 145 23.59 44.22 -8.66
C SER A 145 24.57 43.72 -9.74
N GLY A 146 24.36 43.93 -11.04
CA GLY A 146 23.31 44.63 -11.77
C GLY A 146 23.72 44.90 -13.24
N HIS A 147 22.69 45.08 -14.10
CA HIS A 147 22.65 45.83 -15.38
C HIS A 147 23.48 45.27 -16.57
N THR A 148 23.06 45.28 -17.85
CA THR A 148 22.16 46.19 -18.59
C THR A 148 21.75 45.53 -19.94
N ALA A 149 20.51 45.78 -20.41
CA ALA A 149 20.02 45.56 -21.78
C ALA A 149 20.58 46.63 -22.77
N PRO A 150 20.30 46.64 -24.10
CA PRO A 150 18.95 46.84 -24.72
C PRO A 150 18.65 45.88 -25.92
N GLU A 151 17.42 45.39 -26.09
CA GLU A 151 16.31 45.92 -26.94
C GLU A 151 16.61 46.07 -28.45
N GLU A 152 15.77 45.42 -29.28
CA GLU A 152 15.01 46.11 -30.33
C GLU A 152 13.83 45.28 -30.90
N VAL A 153 12.63 45.90 -30.84
CA VAL A 153 11.39 45.85 -31.68
C VAL A 153 10.76 44.50 -32.10
N GLN A 154 9.62 44.10 -31.54
CA GLN A 154 8.22 44.48 -31.87
C GLN A 154 7.75 44.12 -33.31
N ASP A 155 6.85 43.13 -33.40
CA ASP A 155 5.59 43.33 -34.11
C ASP A 155 4.46 42.54 -33.42
N SER A 156 3.28 43.14 -33.45
CA SER A 156 2.14 42.89 -32.58
C SER A 156 0.94 42.41 -33.40
N SER A 157 0.38 41.26 -33.01
CA SER A 157 -1.05 40.98 -33.24
C SER A 157 -1.59 40.06 -32.15
N SER A 158 -2.44 40.63 -31.31
CA SER A 158 -3.23 40.01 -30.26
C SER A 158 -4.30 39.06 -30.81
N SER A 159 -4.53 37.94 -30.13
CA SER A 159 -5.87 37.43 -29.75
C SER A 159 -5.76 36.09 -29.01
N GLY A 160 -6.26 36.05 -27.77
CA GLY A 160 -6.91 34.86 -27.20
C GLY A 160 -6.11 33.97 -26.26
N ASP A 161 -6.23 34.25 -24.96
CA ASP A 161 -6.25 33.30 -23.83
C ASP A 161 -5.31 32.08 -23.84
N GLY A 162 -4.16 32.28 -23.18
CA GLY A 162 -3.80 31.52 -21.99
C GLY A 162 -3.95 30.00 -22.02
N ASP A 163 -3.27 29.32 -22.95
CA ASP A 163 -2.98 27.90 -22.79
C ASP A 163 -1.84 27.77 -21.77
N VAL A 164 -2.21 27.79 -20.49
CA VAL A 164 -1.36 27.23 -19.44
C VAL A 164 -1.36 25.73 -19.70
N PRO A 165 -0.24 25.07 -20.00
CA PRO A 165 -0.19 23.62 -20.01
C PRO A 165 -0.55 23.20 -18.58
N LEU A 166 -1.80 22.79 -18.40
CA LEU A 166 -2.17 21.98 -17.26
C LEU A 166 -1.35 20.72 -17.46
N GLU A 167 -0.19 20.67 -16.81
CA GLU A 167 0.52 19.45 -16.48
C GLU A 167 -0.52 18.57 -15.80
N ALA A 168 -1.25 17.80 -16.60
CA ALA A 168 -2.19 16.81 -16.14
C ALA A 168 -1.34 15.89 -15.28
N GLU A 169 -1.48 16.02 -13.96
CA GLU A 169 -0.74 15.20 -13.01
C GLU A 169 -0.86 13.76 -13.49
N SER A 170 0.23 13.26 -14.07
CA SER A 170 0.25 11.93 -14.67
C SER A 170 -0.13 10.99 -13.55
N SER A 171 -1.30 10.37 -13.68
CA SER A 171 -1.83 9.48 -12.67
C SER A 171 -0.74 8.50 -12.26
N LYS A 172 -0.35 8.46 -10.97
CA LYS A 172 0.67 7.54 -10.46
C LYS A 172 0.35 6.08 -10.78
N PHE A 173 -0.91 5.78 -11.09
CA PHE A 173 -1.37 4.47 -11.51
C PHE A 173 -0.94 4.11 -12.94
N GLY A 174 -1.02 5.09 -13.83
CA GLY A 174 -0.69 5.00 -15.25
C GLY A 174 0.79 5.30 -15.46
N GLY A 175 1.65 4.28 -15.38
CA GLY A 175 3.05 4.45 -15.76
C GLY A 175 3.20 5.02 -17.18
N GLN A 176 4.44 5.33 -17.57
CA GLN A 176 4.71 5.84 -18.92
C GLN A 176 4.19 4.90 -20.01
N TRP A 177 3.79 5.48 -21.14
CA TRP A 177 3.36 4.73 -22.33
C TRP A 177 4.44 3.73 -22.74
N LYS A 178 4.04 2.46 -22.90
CA LYS A 178 4.88 1.33 -23.32
C LYS A 178 4.39 0.69 -24.63
N GLY A 179 3.30 1.20 -25.19
CA GLY A 179 2.82 0.80 -26.51
C GLY A 179 3.69 1.38 -27.61
N ASN A 180 3.34 1.06 -28.86
CA ASN A 180 3.97 1.68 -30.03
C ASN A 180 3.61 3.18 -30.09
N GLU A 181 4.42 3.96 -30.79
CA GLU A 181 4.06 5.36 -31.09
C GLU A 181 2.67 5.44 -31.74
N THR A 182 1.94 6.50 -31.41
CA THR A 182 0.63 6.78 -32.00
C THR A 182 0.81 7.14 -33.46
N ILE A 183 0.65 6.16 -34.35
CA ILE A 183 0.66 6.39 -35.79
C ILE A 183 -0.75 6.78 -36.21
N PHE A 184 -0.92 8.02 -36.67
CA PHE A 184 -2.16 8.43 -37.32
C PHE A 184 -2.32 7.61 -38.61
N MET A 185 -3.44 6.89 -38.74
CA MET A 185 -3.65 5.92 -39.81
C MET A 185 -3.64 6.63 -41.18
N ARG A 186 -2.62 6.39 -42.02
CA ARG A 186 -2.46 7.06 -43.33
C ARG A 186 -3.06 6.27 -44.51
N SER A 187 -3.43 5.00 -44.29
CA SER A 187 -4.03 4.07 -45.26
C SER A 187 -4.62 2.86 -44.53
N ASN A 188 -5.47 2.05 -45.20
CA ASN A 188 -6.06 0.80 -44.68
C ASN A 188 -5.03 -0.33 -44.42
N GLU A 189 -3.83 0.04 -43.98
CA GLU A 189 -2.75 -0.85 -43.63
C GLU A 189 -3.05 -1.43 -42.25
N HIS A 190 -3.95 -2.42 -42.24
CA HIS A 190 -4.10 -3.32 -41.11
C HIS A 190 -2.85 -4.19 -41.06
N GLN A 191 -1.73 -3.66 -40.58
CA GLN A 191 -0.60 -4.51 -40.19
C GLN A 191 -1.15 -5.46 -39.14
N ASN A 192 -1.36 -6.72 -39.52
CA ASN A 192 -1.89 -7.80 -38.70
C ASN A 192 -0.90 -8.21 -37.61
N LYS A 193 -0.40 -7.26 -36.80
CA LYS A 193 0.34 -7.54 -35.56
C LYS A 193 -0.53 -8.27 -34.53
N GLU A 194 -1.85 -8.35 -34.73
CA GLU A 194 -2.74 -9.27 -34.01
C GLU A 194 -2.45 -10.74 -34.32
N ALA A 195 -2.01 -11.08 -35.53
CA ALA A 195 -1.82 -12.47 -35.95
C ALA A 195 -0.67 -13.15 -35.19
N ASP A 196 0.31 -12.37 -34.74
CA ASP A 196 1.46 -12.86 -33.98
C ASP A 196 1.19 -12.97 -32.47
N ARG A 197 0.01 -12.50 -31.99
CA ARG A 197 -0.34 -12.62 -30.57
C ARG A 197 -0.83 -14.02 -30.25
N MET A 198 -0.23 -14.60 -29.23
CA MET A 198 -0.69 -15.86 -28.64
C MET A 198 -1.37 -15.58 -27.30
N TRP A 199 -2.60 -16.05 -27.15
CA TRP A 199 -3.30 -16.12 -25.88
C TRP A 199 -3.12 -17.53 -25.32
N ASP A 200 -1.96 -17.79 -24.73
CA ASP A 200 -1.72 -19.06 -24.03
C ASP A 200 -2.49 -19.07 -22.70
N THR A 201 -3.36 -20.06 -22.56
CA THR A 201 -4.15 -20.28 -21.34
C THR A 201 -3.67 -21.51 -20.56
N THR A 202 -2.57 -22.13 -20.99
CA THR A 202 -2.00 -23.31 -20.34
C THR A 202 -1.61 -22.98 -18.90
N GLY A 203 -2.16 -23.72 -17.93
CA GLY A 203 -1.91 -23.49 -16.50
C GLY A 203 -2.66 -22.31 -15.89
N LEU A 204 -3.51 -21.61 -16.65
CA LEU A 204 -4.40 -20.59 -16.09
C LEU A 204 -5.75 -21.19 -15.70
N ASP A 205 -6.26 -20.79 -14.55
CA ASP A 205 -7.59 -21.14 -14.05
C ASP A 205 -8.37 -19.88 -13.58
N GLY A 206 -9.61 -20.11 -13.15
CA GLY A 206 -10.47 -19.10 -12.54
C GLY A 206 -10.54 -17.76 -13.30
N THR A 207 -10.29 -16.68 -12.57
CA THR A 207 -10.37 -15.30 -13.04
C THR A 207 -9.32 -14.97 -14.11
N ALA A 208 -8.10 -15.48 -13.95
CA ALA A 208 -7.00 -15.24 -14.88
C ALA A 208 -7.30 -15.82 -16.26
N ARG A 209 -7.82 -17.04 -16.31
CA ARG A 209 -8.23 -17.68 -17.58
C ARG A 209 -9.35 -16.90 -18.26
N LYS A 210 -10.39 -16.52 -17.52
CA LYS A 210 -11.50 -15.70 -18.04
C LYS A 210 -11.02 -14.38 -18.63
N LEU A 211 -10.06 -13.72 -17.97
CA LEU A 211 -9.49 -12.47 -18.45
C LEU A 211 -8.79 -12.65 -19.81
N VAL A 212 -7.94 -13.66 -19.94
CA VAL A 212 -7.20 -13.94 -21.18
C VAL A 212 -8.14 -14.33 -22.31
N GLU A 213 -9.13 -15.18 -22.05
CA GLU A 213 -10.15 -15.56 -23.04
C GLU A 213 -11.03 -14.35 -23.44
N GLY A 214 -11.35 -13.47 -22.49
CA GLY A 214 -12.09 -12.24 -22.74
C GLY A 214 -11.30 -11.24 -23.60
N ASP A 215 -10.02 -11.04 -23.30
CA ASP A 215 -9.13 -10.18 -24.09
C ASP A 215 -8.98 -10.70 -25.53
N LYS A 216 -8.85 -12.02 -25.71
CA LYS A 216 -8.80 -12.67 -27.03
C LYS A 216 -10.02 -12.36 -27.89
N ALA A 217 -11.21 -12.26 -27.28
CA ALA A 217 -12.45 -11.91 -27.96
C ALA A 217 -12.66 -10.39 -28.13
N SER A 218 -11.80 -9.56 -27.51
CA SER A 218 -12.01 -8.12 -27.37
C SER A 218 -10.90 -7.32 -28.01
N LYS A 219 -11.09 -6.92 -29.28
CA LYS A 219 -10.08 -6.19 -30.05
C LYS A 219 -9.95 -4.71 -29.65
N ASN A 220 -11.08 -4.08 -29.34
CA ASN A 220 -11.15 -2.65 -29.09
C ASN A 220 -11.21 -2.30 -27.60
N TRP A 221 -11.00 -1.03 -27.30
CA TRP A 221 -10.95 -0.51 -25.93
C TRP A 221 -12.22 -0.82 -25.13
N TRP A 222 -13.42 -0.55 -25.67
CA TRP A 222 -14.65 -0.69 -24.89
C TRP A 222 -15.04 -2.15 -24.63
N ARG A 223 -14.78 -3.08 -25.55
CA ARG A 223 -14.99 -4.51 -25.31
C ARG A 223 -14.04 -5.01 -24.23
N LYS A 224 -12.79 -4.52 -24.20
CA LYS A 224 -11.86 -4.82 -23.11
C LYS A 224 -12.37 -4.29 -21.76
N LEU A 225 -13.04 -3.13 -21.73
CA LEU A 225 -13.74 -2.67 -20.52
C LEU A 225 -14.94 -3.56 -20.15
N GLU A 226 -15.66 -4.13 -21.12
CA GLU A 226 -16.72 -5.10 -20.84
C GLU A 226 -16.18 -6.40 -20.21
N VAL A 227 -14.96 -6.83 -20.57
CA VAL A 227 -14.27 -7.94 -19.89
C VAL A 227 -14.06 -7.63 -18.41
N VAL A 228 -13.57 -6.43 -18.10
CA VAL A 228 -13.40 -5.96 -16.71
C VAL A 228 -14.73 -5.97 -15.96
N ARG A 229 -15.79 -5.41 -16.56
CA ARG A 229 -17.13 -5.44 -15.97
C ARG A 229 -17.57 -6.86 -15.67
N GLY A 230 -17.43 -7.79 -16.62
CA GLY A 230 -17.84 -9.18 -16.45
C GLY A 230 -17.11 -9.89 -15.31
N ILE A 231 -15.78 -9.69 -15.21
CA ILE A 231 -14.97 -10.26 -14.12
C ILE A 231 -15.43 -9.75 -12.75
N LEU A 232 -15.75 -8.47 -12.64
CA LEU A 232 -16.22 -7.89 -11.38
C LEU A 232 -17.61 -8.41 -11.01
N SER A 233 -18.56 -8.45 -11.97
CA SER A 233 -19.92 -8.93 -11.72
C SER A 233 -19.99 -10.43 -11.36
N ASP A 234 -19.05 -11.24 -11.83
CA ASP A 234 -18.98 -12.69 -11.57
C ASP A 234 -18.40 -13.05 -10.19
N SER A 235 -17.96 -12.05 -9.39
CA SER A 235 -17.27 -12.28 -8.12
C SER A 235 -18.20 -12.18 -6.90
N PHE A 236 -18.37 -13.30 -6.19
CA PHE A 236 -19.40 -13.44 -5.16
C PHE A 236 -18.84 -13.47 -3.73
N ASP A 237 -17.70 -14.11 -3.51
CA ASP A 237 -17.02 -14.22 -2.22
C ASP A 237 -15.83 -13.26 -2.09
N ASP A 238 -15.29 -13.10 -0.88
CA ASP A 238 -14.22 -12.13 -0.63
C ASP A 238 -12.91 -12.48 -1.36
N HIS A 239 -12.59 -13.76 -1.57
CA HIS A 239 -11.39 -14.17 -2.29
C HIS A 239 -11.54 -13.92 -3.80
N SER A 240 -12.65 -14.35 -4.40
CA SER A 240 -12.90 -14.10 -5.83
C SER A 240 -13.02 -12.62 -6.16
N ARG A 241 -13.60 -11.81 -5.26
CA ARG A 241 -13.64 -10.34 -5.40
C ARG A 241 -12.26 -9.72 -5.37
N LEU A 242 -11.40 -10.15 -4.44
CA LEU A 242 -10.03 -9.65 -4.36
C LEU A 242 -9.26 -9.99 -5.64
N GLU A 243 -9.33 -11.24 -6.11
CA GLU A 243 -8.75 -11.62 -7.39
C GLU A 243 -9.28 -10.79 -8.56
N ALA A 244 -10.60 -10.63 -8.66
CA ALA A 244 -11.23 -9.85 -9.71
C ALA A 244 -10.73 -8.40 -9.72
N LEU A 245 -10.56 -7.78 -8.56
CA LEU A 245 -10.01 -6.43 -8.40
C LEU A 245 -8.54 -6.37 -8.82
N ILE A 246 -7.71 -7.33 -8.36
CA ILE A 246 -6.28 -7.39 -8.70
C ILE A 246 -6.09 -7.54 -10.21
N TYR A 247 -6.75 -8.54 -10.82
CA TYR A 247 -6.65 -8.79 -12.25
C TYR A 247 -7.20 -7.62 -13.08
N SER A 248 -8.32 -7.02 -12.66
CA SER A 248 -8.87 -5.82 -13.31
C SER A 248 -7.90 -4.65 -13.26
N ALA A 249 -7.27 -4.39 -12.10
CA ALA A 249 -6.30 -3.31 -11.97
C ALA A 249 -5.06 -3.52 -12.85
N ILE A 250 -4.51 -4.73 -12.87
CA ILE A 250 -3.37 -5.10 -13.72
C ILE A 250 -3.73 -4.93 -15.21
N TYR A 251 -4.88 -5.45 -15.61
CA TYR A 251 -5.32 -5.41 -16.99
C TYR A 251 -5.62 -3.98 -17.46
N LEU A 252 -6.34 -3.20 -16.66
CA LEU A 252 -6.60 -1.77 -16.91
C LEU A 252 -5.30 -0.99 -17.07
N LYS A 253 -4.29 -1.29 -16.25
CA LYS A 253 -2.96 -0.69 -16.39
C LYS A 253 -2.31 -1.06 -17.73
N TRP A 254 -2.35 -2.33 -18.14
CA TRP A 254 -1.76 -2.77 -19.41
C TRP A 254 -2.43 -2.20 -20.65
N ILE A 255 -3.75 -2.04 -20.64
CA ILE A 255 -4.45 -1.39 -21.75
C ILE A 255 -4.16 0.13 -21.74
N TYR A 256 -4.10 0.76 -20.56
CA TYR A 256 -3.81 2.20 -20.43
C TYR A 256 -2.40 2.54 -20.90
N THR A 257 -1.40 1.74 -20.53
CA THR A 257 -0.01 1.94 -20.94
C THR A 257 0.26 1.45 -22.37
N GLY A 258 -0.72 0.86 -23.06
CA GLY A 258 -0.56 0.32 -24.40
C GLY A 258 0.23 -0.98 -24.49
N GLN A 259 0.57 -1.62 -23.36
CA GLN A 259 1.19 -2.95 -23.34
C GLN A 259 0.27 -4.01 -23.97
N ILE A 260 -1.04 -3.88 -23.75
CA ILE A 260 -2.07 -4.58 -24.52
C ILE A 260 -2.66 -3.57 -25.49
N ALA A 261 -2.35 -3.74 -26.78
CA ALA A 261 -2.90 -2.84 -27.80
C ALA A 261 -4.41 -3.01 -27.94
N CYS A 262 -5.07 -1.89 -28.18
CA CYS A 262 -6.48 -1.79 -28.55
C CYS A 262 -6.55 -1.36 -30.02
N PHE A 263 -7.43 -2.00 -30.78
CA PHE A 263 -7.64 -1.72 -32.19
C PHE A 263 -9.06 -1.21 -32.40
N GLU A 264 -9.26 -0.23 -33.28
CA GLU A 264 -10.61 0.18 -33.68
C GLU A 264 -11.27 -0.91 -34.52
N ASP A 265 -12.54 -1.22 -34.26
CA ASP A 265 -13.30 -2.24 -35.01
C ASP A 265 -14.24 -1.64 -36.06
N GLY A 266 -14.00 -0.40 -36.50
CA GLY A 266 -14.80 0.29 -37.54
C GLY A 266 -16.29 0.49 -37.18
N GLY A 267 -16.68 0.11 -35.96
CA GLY A 267 -18.05 0.20 -35.46
C GLY A 267 -18.39 1.63 -35.05
N HIS A 268 -19.51 2.15 -35.55
CA HIS A 268 -20.05 3.42 -35.09
C HIS A 268 -20.81 3.21 -33.77
N HIS A 269 -20.18 3.59 -32.66
CA HIS A 269 -20.81 3.59 -31.33
C HIS A 269 -21.17 5.01 -30.89
N ARG A 270 -22.31 5.14 -30.19
CA ARG A 270 -22.67 6.42 -29.55
C ARG A 270 -21.60 6.77 -28.51
N PRO A 271 -21.18 8.05 -28.38
CA PRO A 271 -20.16 8.47 -27.40
C PRO A 271 -20.42 7.95 -25.98
N ASN A 272 -21.70 7.87 -25.60
CA ASN A 272 -22.14 7.42 -24.27
C ASN A 272 -21.86 5.94 -23.96
N LYS A 273 -21.50 5.11 -24.95
CA LYS A 273 -21.25 3.67 -24.70
C LYS A 273 -20.11 3.45 -23.72
N HIS A 274 -19.03 4.23 -23.82
CA HIS A 274 -17.89 4.16 -22.91
C HIS A 274 -18.28 4.59 -21.49
N ALA A 275 -18.96 5.73 -21.38
CA ALA A 275 -19.43 6.26 -20.11
C ALA A 275 -20.40 5.28 -19.40
N GLU A 276 -21.25 4.59 -20.16
CA GLU A 276 -22.17 3.60 -19.62
C GLU A 276 -21.44 2.39 -19.02
N ILE A 277 -20.42 1.86 -19.73
CA ILE A 277 -19.61 0.74 -19.22
C ILE A 277 -18.86 1.17 -17.95
N SER A 278 -18.23 2.35 -17.96
CA SER A 278 -17.56 2.88 -16.78
C SER A 278 -18.52 3.06 -15.59
N ARG A 279 -19.73 3.55 -15.84
CA ARG A 279 -20.78 3.67 -14.81
C ARG A 279 -21.16 2.32 -14.22
N GLN A 280 -21.24 1.28 -15.04
CA GLN A 280 -21.56 -0.07 -14.58
C GLN A 280 -20.42 -0.65 -13.74
N ILE A 281 -19.17 -0.52 -14.18
CA ILE A 281 -17.98 -0.92 -13.41
C ILE A 281 -17.97 -0.19 -12.06
N PHE A 282 -18.20 1.12 -12.05
CA PHE A 282 -18.26 1.90 -10.81
C PHE A 282 -19.33 1.37 -9.84
N ARG A 283 -20.53 1.04 -10.34
CA ARG A 283 -21.59 0.45 -9.50
C ARG A 283 -21.20 -0.89 -8.90
N GLU A 284 -20.52 -1.75 -9.65
CA GLU A 284 -20.01 -3.02 -9.11
C GLU A 284 -19.02 -2.77 -7.96
N LEU A 285 -18.08 -1.85 -8.14
CA LEU A 285 -17.12 -1.47 -7.11
C LEU A 285 -17.81 -0.91 -5.85
N GLU A 286 -18.80 -0.03 -6.03
CA GLU A 286 -19.61 0.51 -4.94
C GLU A 286 -20.37 -0.59 -4.20
N MET A 287 -20.98 -1.54 -4.91
CA MET A 287 -21.66 -2.68 -4.29
C MET A 287 -20.70 -3.56 -3.48
N MET A 288 -19.48 -3.78 -3.98
CA MET A 288 -18.44 -4.50 -3.23
C MET A 288 -18.00 -3.74 -1.97
N TYR A 289 -17.92 -2.41 -2.05
CA TYR A 289 -17.51 -1.55 -0.94
C TYR A 289 -18.60 -1.40 0.13
N TYR A 290 -19.85 -1.16 -0.28
CA TYR A 290 -20.99 -0.90 0.62
C TYR A 290 -21.80 -2.14 1.01
N GLY A 291 -21.82 -3.19 0.18
CA GLY A 291 -22.45 -4.48 0.53
C GLY A 291 -21.78 -5.15 1.73
N LYS A 292 -20.53 -4.75 2.00
CA LYS A 292 -19.77 -5.10 3.20
C LYS A 292 -20.30 -4.44 4.49
N THR A 293 -21.14 -3.40 4.38
CA THR A 293 -21.59 -2.55 5.49
C THR A 293 -23.07 -2.77 5.82
N THR A 294 -23.89 -3.22 4.87
CA THR A 294 -25.34 -3.44 5.06
C THR A 294 -25.67 -4.78 5.72
N SER A 295 -24.87 -5.82 5.49
CA SER A 295 -25.04 -7.11 6.19
C SER A 295 -24.78 -7.04 7.70
N ALA A 296 -24.11 -5.99 8.18
CA ALA A 296 -23.83 -5.77 9.60
C ALA A 296 -24.96 -5.03 10.35
N LYS A 297 -26.07 -4.68 9.69
CA LYS A 297 -27.22 -3.99 10.31
C LYS A 297 -28.51 -4.83 10.44
N MET A 298 -28.45 -6.11 10.13
CA MET A 298 -29.49 -7.07 10.47
C MET A 298 -28.95 -8.07 11.50
N LYS A 299 -28.78 -7.60 12.74
CA LYS A 299 -28.76 -8.41 13.96
C LYS A 299 -28.93 -7.50 15.17
#